data_AF-A0A2D0IFB8-F1
#
_entry.id   AF-A0A2D0IFB8-F1
#
_cell.length_a   1.000
_cell.length_b   1.000
_cell.length_c   1.000
_cell.angle_alpha   90.00
_cell.angle_beta   90.00
_cell.angle_gamma   90.00
#
_symmetry.space_group_name_H-M   'P 1'
#
loop_
_entity.id
_entity.type
_entity.pdbx_description
1 polymer ?
#
loop_
_entity_poly.entity_id
_entity_poly.type
_entity_poly.pdbx_seq_one_letter_code
_entity_poly.pdbx_strand_id
1 'polypeptide(L)'
;MILCEPDSEWYANGSQARLCQLPWGAAEVAARLSIRFSPSFQQPGEWSHAVIRLDGDVLRLAVRNDRSVTVEVRGDVQTPGRCLPGLCAALGIPLEALSWVADDLSAKPWLLTRLDDNGNRLPMWYFREREVAEAVARDYAARGHKQTYEVECAS
;
A
#
# COMPACT_ATOMS: atom_id res chain seq x y z
N MET A 1 -6.38 5.47 -14.55
CA MET A 1 -6.35 6.92 -14.23
C MET A 1 -5.50 7.13 -12.99
N ILE A 2 -4.55 8.08 -13.00
CA ILE A 2 -3.69 8.41 -11.85
C ILE A 2 -4.24 9.64 -11.14
N LEU A 3 -4.39 9.57 -9.82
CA LEU A 3 -4.72 10.71 -8.97
C LEU A 3 -3.70 10.81 -7.83
N CYS A 4 -3.24 12.01 -7.50
CA CYS A 4 -2.46 12.25 -6.29
C CYS A 4 -3.40 12.25 -5.08
N GLU A 5 -3.06 11.48 -4.07
CA GLU A 5 -3.83 11.35 -2.83
C GLU A 5 -3.11 12.05 -1.67
N PRO A 6 -3.83 12.54 -0.65
CA PRO A 6 -3.20 13.08 0.54
C PRO A 6 -2.54 11.96 1.37
N ASP A 7 -1.56 12.33 2.20
CA ASP A 7 -0.85 11.40 3.08
C ASP A 7 -1.79 10.63 4.03
N SER A 8 -2.95 11.19 4.37
CA SER A 8 -3.98 10.52 5.18
C SER A 8 -4.57 9.27 4.55
N GLU A 9 -4.45 9.10 3.23
CA GLU A 9 -4.85 7.87 2.53
C GLU A 9 -3.87 6.72 2.76
N TRP A 10 -2.68 6.99 3.31
CA TRP A 10 -1.70 5.97 3.62
C TRP A 10 -1.60 5.73 5.13
N TYR A 11 -1.81 4.48 5.54
CA TYR A 11 -1.70 4.06 6.93
C TYR A 11 -0.80 2.84 7.05
N ALA A 12 0.40 3.03 7.62
CA ALA A 12 1.33 1.94 7.87
C ALA A 12 0.90 1.16 9.13
N ASN A 13 0.46 -0.08 8.95
CA ASN A 13 0.08 -0.98 10.04
C ASN A 13 0.58 -2.42 9.83
N GLY A 14 1.49 -2.62 8.88
CA GLY A 14 2.03 -3.94 8.52
C GLY A 14 1.22 -4.69 7.46
N SER A 15 0.04 -4.18 7.07
CA SER A 15 -0.76 -4.77 6.00
C SER A 15 -0.28 -4.39 4.60
N GLN A 16 0.50 -3.32 4.44
CA GLN A 16 1.04 -2.90 3.15
C GLN A 16 1.98 -3.96 2.54
N ALA A 17 2.09 -4.01 1.21
CA ALA A 17 3.08 -4.84 0.52
C ALA A 17 3.99 -4.00 -0.36
N ARG A 18 5.29 -4.29 -0.34
CA ARG A 18 6.20 -3.79 -1.37
C ARG A 18 5.94 -4.55 -2.67
N LEU A 19 5.71 -3.82 -3.75
CA LEU A 19 5.47 -4.40 -5.07
C LEU A 19 6.79 -4.59 -5.82
N CYS A 20 7.51 -3.48 -5.98
CA CYS A 20 8.66 -3.42 -6.87
C CYS A 20 9.54 -2.19 -6.59
N GLN A 21 10.68 -2.14 -7.26
CA GLN A 21 11.56 -0.99 -7.36
C GLN A 21 11.62 -0.51 -8.80
N LEU A 22 11.43 0.79 -9.01
CA LEU A 22 11.47 1.41 -10.32
C LEU A 22 12.92 1.64 -10.78
N PRO A 23 13.20 1.58 -12.10
CA PRO A 23 14.55 1.76 -12.65
C PRO A 23 15.06 3.20 -12.63
N TRP A 24 14.28 4.13 -12.06
CA TRP A 24 14.61 5.54 -12.04
C TRP A 24 14.47 6.15 -10.64
N GLY A 25 15.12 7.30 -10.47
CA GLY A 25 14.95 8.17 -9.31
C GLY A 25 13.65 8.99 -9.34
N ALA A 26 13.40 9.71 -8.26
CA ALA A 26 12.14 10.41 -8.01
C ALA A 26 11.75 11.42 -9.11
N ALA A 27 12.70 12.17 -9.68
CA ALA A 27 12.42 13.20 -10.68
C ALA A 27 11.82 12.60 -11.97
N GLU A 28 12.39 11.49 -12.43
CA GLU A 28 11.96 10.83 -13.67
C GLU A 28 10.60 10.13 -13.50
N VAL A 29 10.38 9.53 -12.33
CA VAL A 29 9.09 8.94 -11.95
C VAL A 29 8.01 10.02 -11.82
N ALA A 30 8.34 11.15 -11.21
CA ALA A 30 7.45 12.30 -11.09
C ALA A 30 7.02 12.82 -12.48
N ALA A 31 7.96 12.93 -13.42
CA ALA A 31 7.68 13.35 -14.78
C ALA A 31 6.76 12.35 -15.53
N ARG A 32 7.06 11.04 -15.44
CA ARG A 32 6.25 9.99 -16.09
C ARG A 32 4.82 9.93 -15.60
N LEU A 33 4.64 10.00 -14.29
CA LEU A 33 3.32 9.86 -13.67
C LEU A 33 2.61 11.22 -13.53
N SER A 34 3.27 12.33 -13.88
CA SER A 34 2.78 13.70 -13.67
C SER A 34 2.40 13.96 -12.20
N ILE A 35 3.24 13.51 -11.26
CA ILE A 35 3.03 13.63 -9.81
C ILE A 35 4.11 14.47 -9.14
N ARG A 36 3.95 14.73 -7.84
CA ARG A 36 4.96 15.38 -7.00
C ARG A 36 5.24 14.53 -5.77
N PHE A 37 6.51 14.45 -5.39
CA PHE A 37 6.93 13.87 -4.11
C PHE A 37 6.94 14.94 -3.03
N SER A 38 6.41 14.60 -1.86
CA SER A 38 6.45 15.40 -0.64
C SER A 38 7.57 14.89 0.26
N PRO A 39 8.33 15.77 0.94
CA PRO A 39 9.31 15.33 1.94
C PRO A 39 8.66 14.45 3.00
N SER A 40 9.34 13.37 3.39
CA SER A 40 8.87 12.46 4.42
C SER A 40 9.86 12.38 5.55
N PHE A 41 9.39 12.56 6.77
CA PHE A 41 10.18 12.38 7.99
C PHE A 41 9.59 11.31 8.90
N GLN A 42 8.63 10.53 8.39
CA GLN A 42 7.91 9.53 9.17
C GLN A 42 8.71 8.23 9.36
N GLN A 43 9.64 7.91 8.45
CA GLN A 43 10.49 6.72 8.54
C GLN A 43 11.98 7.10 8.48
N PRO A 44 12.83 6.50 9.32
CA PRO A 44 14.28 6.69 9.24
C PRO A 44 14.82 6.35 7.84
N GLY A 45 15.55 7.28 7.23
CA GLY A 45 16.17 7.08 5.92
C GLY A 45 15.21 7.23 4.72
N GLU A 46 13.96 7.63 4.94
CA GLU A 46 13.09 8.09 3.86
C GLU A 46 13.25 9.59 3.66
N TRP A 47 13.35 10.03 2.40
CA TRP A 47 13.56 11.44 2.04
C TRP A 47 12.27 12.08 1.54
N SER A 48 11.50 11.35 0.74
CA SER A 48 10.23 11.83 0.19
C SER A 48 9.33 10.67 -0.21
N HIS A 49 8.03 10.94 -0.32
CA HIS A 49 7.06 9.99 -0.84
C HIS A 49 5.99 10.68 -1.67
N ALA A 50 5.24 9.90 -2.43
CA ALA A 50 3.96 10.31 -3.02
C ALA A 50 2.93 9.21 -2.77
N VAL A 51 1.69 9.60 -2.44
CA VAL A 51 0.56 8.67 -2.41
C VAL A 51 -0.25 8.92 -3.67
N ILE A 52 -0.56 7.86 -4.41
CA ILE A 52 -1.36 7.93 -5.62
C ILE A 52 -2.48 6.90 -5.58
N ARG A 53 -3.56 7.19 -6.27
CA ARG A 53 -4.54 6.19 -6.67
C ARG A 53 -4.32 5.83 -8.13
N LEU A 54 -4.12 4.55 -8.38
CA LEU A 54 -3.99 3.98 -9.72
C LEU A 54 -5.06 2.91 -9.90
N ASP A 55 -5.98 3.16 -10.82
CA ASP A 55 -7.08 2.24 -11.17
C ASP A 55 -7.88 1.75 -9.96
N GLY A 56 -8.05 2.63 -8.96
CA GLY A 56 -8.80 2.39 -7.72
C GLY A 56 -7.92 2.02 -6.54
N ASP A 57 -6.74 1.44 -6.76
CA ASP A 57 -5.82 0.98 -5.73
C ASP A 57 -4.91 2.12 -5.25
N VAL A 58 -4.68 2.21 -3.95
CA VAL A 58 -3.79 3.22 -3.35
C VAL A 58 -2.38 2.68 -3.26
N LEU A 59 -1.45 3.39 -3.92
CA LEU A 59 -0.03 3.10 -3.95
C LEU A 59 0.75 4.20 -3.24
N ARG A 60 1.85 3.83 -2.61
CA ARG A 60 2.86 4.75 -2.10
C ARG A 60 4.15 4.55 -2.83
N LEU A 61 4.70 5.66 -3.33
CA LEU A 61 6.00 5.72 -3.97
C LEU A 61 6.96 6.31 -2.94
N ALA A 62 7.83 5.47 -2.39
CA ALA A 62 8.76 5.82 -1.33
C ALA A 62 10.16 6.03 -1.87
N VAL A 63 10.79 7.15 -1.52
CA VAL A 63 12.15 7.52 -1.92
C VAL A 63 13.06 7.41 -0.70
N ARG A 64 13.84 6.32 -0.64
CA ARG A 64 14.81 6.10 0.45
C ARG A 64 16.19 6.70 0.15
N ASN A 65 16.48 6.98 -1.11
CA ASN A 65 17.64 7.72 -1.60
C ASN A 65 17.31 8.30 -2.98
N ASP A 66 18.16 9.18 -3.52
CA ASP A 66 17.96 9.78 -4.84
C ASP A 66 18.01 8.78 -6.00
N ARG A 67 18.37 7.52 -5.75
CA ARG A 67 18.66 6.52 -6.78
C ARG A 67 17.51 5.61 -7.13
N SER A 68 16.48 5.51 -6.28
CA SER A 68 15.40 4.57 -6.55
C SER A 68 14.09 4.88 -5.83
N VAL A 69 13.00 4.55 -6.50
CA VAL A 69 11.64 4.63 -5.97
C VAL A 69 11.13 3.22 -5.69
N THR A 70 10.74 2.95 -4.45
CA THR A 70 10.03 1.72 -4.08
C THR A 70 8.54 1.96 -4.17
N VAL A 71 7.80 1.05 -4.80
CA VAL A 71 6.34 1.11 -4.86
C VAL A 71 5.76 0.14 -3.85
N GLU A 72 4.90 0.65 -2.99
CA GLU A 72 4.15 -0.11 -1.99
C GLU A 72 2.66 0.02 -2.30
N VAL A 73 1.89 -1.03 -2.05
CA VAL A 73 0.43 -1.01 -2.14
C VAL A 73 -0.19 -1.04 -0.75
N ARG A 74 -1.27 -0.29 -0.59
CA ARG A 74 -2.03 -0.22 0.66
C ARG A 74 -2.66 -1.59 0.98
N GLY A 75 -2.86 -1.85 2.26
CA GLY A 75 -3.30 -3.18 2.72
C GLY A 75 -4.73 -3.58 2.38
N ASP A 76 -5.55 -2.69 1.81
CA ASP A 76 -6.92 -3.00 1.37
C ASP A 76 -6.94 -3.82 0.06
N VAL A 77 -5.76 -4.11 -0.50
CA VAL A 77 -5.53 -4.90 -1.69
C VAL A 77 -5.21 -6.34 -1.31
N GLN A 78 -6.19 -7.25 -1.43
CA GLN A 78 -6.01 -8.68 -1.11
C GLN A 78 -4.88 -9.34 -1.90
N THR A 79 -4.79 -9.08 -3.21
CA THR A 79 -3.74 -9.64 -4.09
C THR A 79 -2.87 -8.51 -4.62
N PRO A 80 -1.74 -8.19 -3.95
CA PRO A 80 -0.84 -7.10 -4.34
C PRO A 80 -0.37 -7.16 -5.79
N GLY A 81 -0.10 -8.36 -6.31
CA GLY A 81 0.42 -8.54 -7.67
C GLY A 81 -0.48 -8.00 -8.78
N ARG A 82 -1.78 -7.84 -8.53
CA ARG A 82 -2.72 -7.30 -9.53
C ARG A 82 -2.40 -5.86 -9.96
N CYS A 83 -1.68 -5.11 -9.11
CA CYS A 83 -1.37 -3.71 -9.38
C CYS A 83 -0.20 -3.55 -10.36
N LEU A 84 0.63 -4.59 -10.57
CA LEU A 84 1.83 -4.50 -11.42
C LEU A 84 1.52 -4.16 -12.89
N PRO A 85 0.55 -4.82 -13.58
CA PRO A 85 0.24 -4.48 -14.96
C PRO A 85 -0.22 -3.03 -15.13
N GLY A 86 -1.09 -2.55 -14.24
CA GLY A 86 -1.57 -1.16 -14.25
C GLY A 86 -0.42 -0.17 -14.02
N LEU A 87 0.47 -0.46 -13.06
CA LEU A 87 1.66 0.34 -12.80
C LEU A 87 2.61 0.40 -14.00
N CYS A 88 2.92 -0.75 -14.60
CA CYS A 88 3.76 -0.84 -15.80
C CYS A 88 3.16 -0.07 -16.98
N ALA A 89 1.85 -0.22 -17.22
CA ALA A 89 1.14 0.51 -18.27
C ALA A 89 1.18 2.03 -18.02
N ALA A 90 0.95 2.46 -16.77
CA ALA A 90 1.03 3.86 -16.37
C ALA A 90 2.43 4.47 -16.55
N LEU A 91 3.48 3.67 -16.37
CA LEU A 91 4.88 4.06 -16.57
C LEU A 91 5.37 3.91 -18.02
N GLY A 92 4.58 3.28 -18.89
CA GLY A 92 4.97 2.98 -20.27
C GLY A 92 6.13 1.99 -20.39
N ILE A 93 6.25 1.04 -19.47
CA ILE A 93 7.33 0.04 -19.44
C ILE A 93 6.81 -1.38 -19.32
N PRO A 94 7.58 -2.38 -19.77
CA PRO A 94 7.27 -3.76 -19.50
C PRO A 94 7.70 -4.16 -18.08
N LEU A 95 7.24 -5.33 -17.60
CA LEU A 95 7.51 -5.81 -16.24
C LEU A 95 9.01 -6.08 -16.01
N GLU A 96 9.72 -6.60 -17.01
CA GLU A 96 11.15 -6.89 -16.96
C GLU A 96 12.05 -5.65 -16.82
N ALA A 97 11.50 -4.45 -17.05
CA ALA A 97 12.24 -3.20 -16.85
C ALA A 97 12.30 -2.77 -15.38
N LEU A 98 11.52 -3.41 -14.48
CA LEU A 98 11.58 -3.15 -13.05
C LEU A 98 12.91 -3.64 -12.49
N SER A 99 13.55 -2.84 -11.63
CA SER A 99 14.85 -3.18 -11.04
C SER A 99 14.75 -4.31 -10.01
N TRP A 100 13.57 -4.48 -9.42
CA TRP A 100 13.26 -5.55 -8.49
C TRP A 100 11.73 -5.70 -8.40
N VAL A 101 11.26 -6.93 -8.19
CA VAL A 101 9.87 -7.26 -7.90
C VAL A 101 9.87 -8.15 -6.67
N ALA A 102 8.90 -7.97 -5.77
CA ALA A 102 8.79 -8.81 -4.58
C ALA A 102 8.52 -10.28 -4.94
N ASP A 103 9.14 -11.18 -4.20
CA ASP A 103 9.05 -12.62 -4.46
C ASP A 103 7.65 -13.19 -4.22
N ASP A 104 6.90 -12.60 -3.29
CA ASP A 104 5.57 -13.07 -2.92
C ASP A 104 4.52 -11.95 -2.92
N LEU A 105 3.77 -11.93 -4.02
CA LEU A 105 2.66 -11.01 -4.29
C LEU A 105 1.31 -11.75 -4.37
N SER A 106 1.24 -12.97 -3.81
CA SER A 106 0.03 -13.78 -3.77
C SER A 106 -1.09 -13.11 -2.97
N ALA A 107 -2.29 -13.66 -3.08
CA ALA A 107 -3.40 -13.28 -2.21
C ALA A 107 -3.02 -13.42 -0.73
N LYS A 108 -3.38 -12.40 0.05
CA LYS A 108 -3.26 -12.34 1.50
C LYS A 108 -4.55 -12.89 2.12
N PRO A 109 -4.51 -14.02 2.84
CA PRO A 109 -5.71 -14.74 3.22
C PRO A 109 -6.41 -14.15 4.45
N TRP A 110 -5.81 -13.27 5.24
CA TRP A 110 -6.42 -12.80 6.49
C TRP A 110 -7.00 -11.40 6.33
N LEU A 111 -8.33 -11.29 6.34
CA LEU A 111 -9.03 -10.02 6.29
C LEU A 111 -9.36 -9.55 7.70
N LEU A 112 -8.97 -8.32 8.02
CA LEU A 112 -9.46 -7.58 9.16
C LEU A 112 -10.72 -6.81 8.75
N THR A 113 -11.83 -7.07 9.44
CA THR A 113 -13.08 -6.34 9.30
C THR A 113 -13.37 -5.50 10.54
N ARG A 114 -14.15 -4.44 10.35
CA ARG A 114 -14.71 -3.62 11.42
C ARG A 114 -16.23 -3.67 11.38
N LEU A 115 -16.83 -3.92 12.53
CA LEU A 115 -18.26 -3.73 12.75
C LEU A 115 -18.52 -2.29 13.19
N ASP A 116 -19.35 -1.57 12.43
CA ASP A 116 -19.81 -0.24 12.84
C ASP A 116 -21.02 -0.32 13.80
N ASP A 117 -21.43 0.84 14.32
CA ASP A 117 -22.56 0.94 15.28
C ASP A 117 -23.91 0.55 14.67
N ASN A 118 -23.99 0.43 13.33
CA ASN A 118 -25.19 0.00 12.60
C ASN A 118 -25.17 -1.50 12.29
N GLY A 119 -24.13 -2.23 12.72
CA GLY A 119 -23.95 -3.65 12.44
C GLY A 119 -23.40 -3.96 11.05
N ASN A 120 -22.91 -2.97 10.30
CA ASN A 120 -22.27 -3.20 9.02
C ASN A 120 -20.85 -3.72 9.21
N ARG A 121 -20.52 -4.82 8.52
CA ARG A 121 -19.17 -5.36 8.43
C ARG A 121 -18.43 -4.69 7.28
N LEU A 122 -17.41 -3.91 7.60
CA LEU A 122 -16.61 -3.18 6.63
C LEU A 122 -15.22 -3.81 6.52
N PRO A 123 -14.77 -4.23 5.32
CA PRO A 123 -13.41 -4.70 5.12
C PRO A 123 -12.42 -3.57 5.38
N MET A 124 -11.30 -3.87 6.04
CA MET A 124 -10.24 -2.91 6.29
C MET A 124 -8.97 -3.30 5.54
N TRP A 125 -8.29 -4.34 6.01
CA TRP A 125 -6.93 -4.66 5.58
C TRP A 125 -6.74 -6.16 5.46
N TYR A 126 -5.95 -6.57 4.47
CA TYR A 126 -5.52 -7.94 4.26
C TYR A 126 -4.09 -8.15 4.75
N PHE A 127 -3.87 -9.27 5.42
CA PHE A 127 -2.61 -9.68 6.00
C PHE A 127 -2.20 -11.07 5.54
N ARG A 128 -0.88 -11.29 5.51
CA ARG A 128 -0.30 -12.59 5.18
C ARG A 128 -0.38 -13.54 6.38
N GLU A 129 -0.04 -13.04 7.55
CA GLU A 129 -0.09 -13.78 8.81
C GLU A 129 -1.31 -13.39 9.64
N ARG A 130 -1.99 -14.38 10.22
CA ARG A 130 -3.16 -14.18 11.06
C ARG A 130 -2.82 -13.37 12.31
N GLU A 131 -1.67 -13.69 12.90
CA GLU A 131 -1.21 -13.13 14.16
C GLU A 131 -0.98 -11.62 14.05
N VAL A 132 -0.52 -11.16 12.88
CA VAL A 132 -0.33 -9.74 12.56
C VAL A 132 -1.70 -9.04 12.44
N ALA A 133 -2.66 -9.67 11.74
CA ALA A 133 -4.02 -9.15 11.63
C ALA A 133 -4.67 -9.00 13.02
N GLU A 134 -4.53 -10.02 13.87
CA GLU A 134 -5.07 -10.03 15.23
C GLU A 134 -4.37 -9.01 16.14
N ALA A 135 -3.06 -8.80 15.97
CA ALA A 135 -2.35 -7.74 16.69
C ALA A 135 -2.90 -6.35 16.33
N VAL A 136 -3.09 -6.07 15.04
CA VAL A 136 -3.68 -4.81 14.58
C VAL A 136 -5.13 -4.67 15.06
N ALA A 137 -5.91 -5.76 15.07
CA ALA A 137 -7.27 -5.76 15.62
C ALA A 137 -7.30 -5.37 17.11
N ARG A 138 -6.39 -5.94 17.91
CA ARG A 138 -6.22 -5.57 19.33
C ARG A 138 -5.81 -4.12 19.51
N ASP A 139 -4.87 -3.64 18.70
CA ASP A 139 -4.42 -2.25 18.73
C ASP A 139 -5.54 -1.27 18.39
N TYR A 140 -6.43 -1.62 17.46
CA TYR A 140 -7.61 -0.80 17.16
C TYR A 140 -8.65 -0.84 18.29
N ALA A 141 -8.94 -2.02 18.84
CA ALA A 141 -9.86 -2.17 19.97
C ALA A 141 -9.38 -1.38 21.20
N ALA A 142 -8.07 -1.30 21.43
CA ALA A 142 -7.48 -0.56 22.56
C ALA A 142 -7.63 0.97 22.47
N ARG A 143 -7.94 1.53 21.28
CA ARG A 143 -8.06 2.99 21.08
C ARG A 143 -9.34 3.61 21.64
N GLY A 144 -10.21 2.81 22.29
CA GLY A 144 -11.35 3.32 23.08
C GLY A 144 -12.60 3.69 22.26
N HIS A 145 -12.67 3.29 21.00
CA HIS A 145 -13.90 3.42 20.20
C HIS A 145 -14.78 2.17 20.38
N LYS A 146 -16.12 2.32 20.35
CA LYS A 146 -17.11 1.23 20.50
C LYS A 146 -17.19 0.29 19.28
N GLN A 147 -16.08 0.09 18.58
CA GLN A 147 -16.04 -0.70 17.35
C GLN A 147 -15.50 -2.09 17.65
N THR A 148 -16.08 -3.10 17.02
CA THR A 148 -15.61 -4.48 17.09
C THR A 148 -14.77 -4.80 15.85
N TYR A 149 -13.65 -5.48 16.06
CA TYR A 149 -12.69 -5.83 15.02
C TYR A 149 -12.55 -7.36 14.97
N GLU A 150 -12.73 -7.94 13.79
CA GLU A 150 -12.72 -9.40 13.61
C GLU A 150 -11.77 -9.78 12.47
N VAL A 151 -11.03 -10.87 12.66
CA VAL A 151 -10.12 -11.43 11.65
C VAL A 151 -10.75 -12.69 11.07
N GLU A 152 -10.84 -12.75 9.75
CA GLU A 152 -11.40 -13.89 9.02
C GLU A 152 -10.48 -14.34 7.89
N CYS A 153 -10.61 -15.60 7.49
CA CYS A 153 -9.93 -16.11 6.31
C CYS A 153 -10.74 -15.69 5.07
N ALA A 154 -10.19 -14.78 4.28
CA ALA A 154 -10.69 -14.42 2.96
C ALA A 154 -10.33 -15.53 1.97
N SER A 155 -11.31 -16.39 1.70
CA SER A 155 -11.26 -17.41 0.65
C SER A 155 -11.16 -16.82 -0.74
#